data_AF-A0A832JBI2-F1
#
_entry.id   AF-A0A832JBI2-F1
#
_cell.length_a   1.000
_cell.length_b   1.000
_cell.length_c   1.000
_cell.angle_alpha   90.00
_cell.angle_beta   90.00
_cell.angle_gamma   90.00
#
_symmetry.space_group_name_H-M   'P 1'
#
loop_
_entity.id
_entity.type
_entity.pdbx_description
1 polymer ?
#
loop_
_entity_poly.entity_id
_entity_poly.type
_entity_poly.pdbx_seq_one_letter_code
_entity_poly.pdbx_strand_id
1 'polypeptide(L)'
;MERNSNPFALVVMAHLRSQTSRRPETRLEWKKRLLEWLYQQGKREEEVVDLFRFLDLVMPLPDEMQEEWLATAARYEEERKMPWLSNVERKAIERGLQQGLQQGLQQGLQQGLQQGLQQGLQQGLQQGLREGMREAVLDSLHLRFGEVPTPLEERLKGLESLPLLRELHRKAIAAATLAEFEEAMATLMEGEG
;
A
#
# COMPACT_ATOMS: atom_id res chain seq x y z
N MET A 1 48.43 31.78 17.67
CA MET A 1 47.62 30.89 18.51
C MET A 1 46.34 30.57 17.75
N GLU A 2 45.97 29.35 17.35
CA GLU A 2 46.59 28.03 17.41
C GLU A 2 46.19 27.29 16.11
N ARG A 3 47.21 26.80 15.41
CA ARG A 3 47.09 25.88 14.26
C ARG A 3 46.77 24.49 14.80
N ASN A 4 45.51 24.21 15.13
CA ASN A 4 44.94 22.87 15.10
C ASN A 4 43.43 22.96 15.38
N SER A 5 42.65 23.40 14.39
CA SER A 5 41.19 23.38 14.50
C SER A 5 40.72 21.94 14.40
N ASN A 6 40.36 21.35 15.54
CA ASN A 6 39.74 20.03 15.60
C ASN A 6 38.50 20.01 14.67
N PRO A 7 38.44 19.14 13.64
CA PRO A 7 37.30 19.06 12.70
C PRO A 7 35.97 18.85 13.41
N PHE A 8 35.95 18.08 14.49
CA PHE A 8 34.75 17.86 15.30
C PHE A 8 34.26 19.14 15.98
N ALA A 9 35.17 19.97 16.48
CA ALA A 9 34.82 21.25 17.10
C ALA A 9 34.20 22.21 16.08
N LEU A 10 34.70 22.22 14.83
CA LEU A 10 34.12 23.02 13.74
C LEU A 10 32.70 22.55 13.38
N VAL A 11 32.47 21.23 13.28
CA VAL A 11 31.14 20.67 13.00
C VAL A 11 30.15 20.99 14.12
N VAL A 12 30.55 20.83 15.39
CA VAL A 12 29.70 21.18 16.55
C VAL A 12 29.39 22.68 16.57
N MET A 13 30.38 23.54 16.31
CA MET A 13 30.18 24.99 16.26
C MET A 13 29.23 25.42 15.13
N ALA A 14 29.35 24.82 13.95
CA ALA A 14 28.43 25.05 12.84
C ALA A 14 27.00 24.60 13.18
N HIS A 15 26.86 23.44 13.84
CA HIS A 15 25.58 22.95 14.31
C HIS A 15 24.93 23.89 15.33
N LEU A 16 25.64 24.32 16.37
CA LEU A 16 25.13 25.27 17.36
C LEU A 16 24.68 26.58 16.71
N ARG A 17 25.44 27.10 15.74
CA ARG A 17 25.05 28.29 14.96
C ARG A 17 23.79 28.05 14.12
N SER A 18 23.64 26.86 13.55
CA SER A 18 22.46 26.49 12.78
C SER A 18 21.20 26.30 13.65
N GLN A 19 21.36 25.95 14.94
CA GLN A 19 20.25 25.89 15.91
C GLN A 19 19.79 27.28 16.37
N THR A 20 20.72 28.23 16.50
CA THR A 20 20.37 29.62 16.84
C THR A 20 19.67 30.37 15.69
N SER A 21 19.83 29.89 14.46
CA SER A 21 19.10 30.41 13.29
C SER A 21 17.72 29.78 13.18
N ARG A 22 16.67 30.61 13.07
CA ARG A 22 15.27 30.18 12.88
C ARG A 22 14.96 29.58 11.49
N ARG A 23 15.97 29.33 10.66
CA ARG A 23 15.86 29.00 9.23
C ARG A 23 16.54 27.67 8.92
N PRO A 24 15.81 26.65 8.41
CA PRO A 24 16.40 25.36 8.03
C PRO A 24 17.43 25.49 6.89
N GLU A 25 17.32 26.51 6.05
CA GLU A 25 18.24 26.81 4.95
C GLU A 25 19.68 27.01 5.42
N THR A 26 19.84 27.57 6.61
CA THR A 26 21.15 27.81 7.22
C THR A 26 21.88 26.50 7.52
N ARG A 27 21.16 25.39 7.78
CA ARG A 27 21.78 24.07 8.02
C ARG A 27 22.43 23.54 6.75
N LEU A 28 21.73 23.60 5.61
CA LEU A 28 22.28 23.13 4.33
C LEU A 28 23.52 23.94 3.93
N GLU A 29 23.48 25.26 4.07
CA GLU A 29 24.63 26.14 3.79
C GLU A 29 25.85 25.77 4.63
N TRP A 30 25.67 25.56 5.94
CA TRP A 30 26.76 25.12 6.82
C TRP A 30 27.28 23.74 6.43
N LYS A 31 26.40 22.80 6.06
CA LYS A 31 26.77 21.46 5.61
C LYS A 31 27.64 21.50 4.35
N LYS A 32 27.27 22.32 3.36
CA LYS A 32 28.05 22.54 2.14
C LYS A 32 29.41 23.17 2.43
N ARG A 33 29.48 24.19 3.29
CA ARG A 33 30.74 24.85 3.67
C ARG A 33 31.68 23.91 4.42
N LEU A 34 31.13 23.04 5.29
CA LEU A 34 31.91 22.03 5.99
C LEU A 34 32.41 20.95 5.03
N LEU A 35 31.60 20.53 4.06
CA LEU A 35 32.02 19.60 3.01
C LEU A 35 33.21 20.18 2.20
N GLU A 36 33.08 21.41 1.74
CA GLU A 36 34.16 22.14 1.05
C GLU A 36 35.43 22.20 1.90
N TRP A 37 35.28 22.56 3.18
CA TRP A 37 36.39 22.62 4.12
C TRP A 37 37.07 21.26 4.29
N LEU A 38 36.31 20.17 4.45
CA LEU A 38 36.84 18.81 4.61
C LEU A 38 37.78 18.42 3.46
N TYR A 39 37.40 18.73 2.22
CA TYR A 39 38.23 18.45 1.05
C TYR A 39 39.45 19.37 0.90
N GLN A 40 39.43 20.57 1.48
CA GLN A 40 40.57 21.50 1.43
C GLN A 40 41.70 21.14 2.41
N GLN A 41 41.42 20.34 3.45
CA GLN A 41 42.40 20.01 4.50
C GLN A 41 43.44 18.95 4.11
N GLY A 42 43.43 18.44 2.86
CA GLY A 42 44.41 17.43 2.40
C GLY A 42 44.39 16.13 3.20
N LYS A 43 43.24 15.79 3.80
CA LYS A 43 43.05 14.59 4.63
C LYS A 43 42.98 13.31 3.79
N ARG A 44 43.23 12.17 4.44
CA ARG A 44 43.04 10.84 3.84
C ARG A 44 41.55 10.59 3.57
N GLU A 45 41.25 9.81 2.54
CA GLU A 45 39.88 9.50 2.10
C GLU A 45 39.02 8.95 3.24
N GLU A 46 39.55 8.02 4.03
CA GLU A 46 38.87 7.42 5.20
C GLU A 46 38.42 8.48 6.22
N GLU A 47 39.28 9.45 6.54
CA GLU A 47 38.98 10.52 7.49
C GLU A 47 37.90 11.47 6.94
N VAL A 48 37.88 11.70 5.63
CA VAL A 48 36.86 12.53 4.98
C VAL A 48 35.51 11.83 5.05
N VAL A 49 35.45 10.53 4.77
CA VAL A 49 34.21 9.73 4.84
C VAL A 49 33.68 9.66 6.27
N ASP A 50 34.53 9.45 7.27
CA ASP A 50 34.11 9.40 8.68
C ASP A 50 33.59 10.76 9.17
N LEU A 51 34.27 11.86 8.81
CA LEU A 51 33.82 13.21 9.14
C LEU A 51 32.53 13.59 8.41
N PHE A 52 32.33 13.09 7.19
CA PHE A 52 31.08 13.23 6.46
C PHE A 52 29.92 12.48 7.14
N ARG A 53 30.12 11.21 7.52
CA ARG A 53 29.11 10.45 8.30
C ARG A 53 28.76 11.16 9.61
N PHE A 54 29.77 11.71 10.29
CA PHE A 54 29.57 12.50 11.50
C PHE A 54 28.76 13.78 11.23
N LEU A 55 29.02 14.47 10.12
CA LEU A 55 28.27 15.66 9.72
C LEU A 55 26.79 15.34 9.46
N ASP A 56 26.49 14.23 8.78
CA ASP A 56 25.11 13.78 8.53
C ASP A 56 24.37 13.45 9.84
N LEU A 57 25.05 12.83 10.81
CA LEU A 57 24.49 12.50 12.12
C LEU A 57 24.18 13.74 12.97
N VAL A 58 25.10 14.70 13.00
CA VAL A 58 24.98 15.89 13.85
C VAL A 58 24.07 16.94 13.22
N MET A 59 23.97 16.97 11.89
CA MET A 59 23.19 17.96 11.16
C MET A 59 22.20 17.29 10.19
N PRO A 60 21.15 16.64 10.73
CA PRO A 60 20.08 16.09 9.89
C PRO A 60 19.37 17.23 9.15
N LEU A 61 19.09 16.99 7.87
CA LEU A 61 18.39 17.92 7.00
C LEU A 61 16.93 17.49 6.82
N PRO A 62 15.99 18.44 6.75
CA PRO A 62 14.62 18.17 6.31
C PRO A 62 14.58 17.54 4.92
N ASP A 63 13.56 16.73 4.66
CA ASP A 63 13.41 15.97 3.41
C ASP A 63 13.44 16.88 2.18
N GLU A 64 12.89 18.09 2.28
CA GLU A 64 12.84 19.07 1.18
C GLU A 64 14.24 19.50 0.71
N MET A 65 15.24 19.40 1.60
CA MET A 65 16.62 19.83 1.35
C MET A 65 17.57 18.65 1.09
N GLN A 66 17.10 17.41 1.26
CA GLN A 66 17.93 16.23 1.09
C GLN A 66 18.34 16.02 -0.36
N GLU A 67 17.44 16.26 -1.33
CA GLU A 67 17.78 16.11 -2.75
C GLU A 67 18.92 17.03 -3.17
N GLU A 68 18.86 18.30 -2.76
CA GLU A 68 19.92 19.28 -3.06
C GLU A 68 21.24 18.93 -2.37
N TRP A 69 21.17 18.44 -1.12
CA TRP A 69 22.33 17.93 -0.41
C TRP A 69 22.97 16.74 -1.14
N LEU A 70 22.17 15.72 -1.50
CA LEU A 70 22.62 14.53 -2.21
C LEU A 70 23.22 14.85 -3.58
N ALA A 71 22.63 15.80 -4.32
CA ALA A 71 23.17 16.26 -5.59
C ALA A 71 24.52 16.98 -5.42
N THR A 72 24.63 17.83 -4.39
CA THR A 72 25.89 18.51 -4.06
C THR A 72 26.98 17.49 -3.68
N ALA A 73 26.61 16.56 -2.80
CA ALA A 73 27.41 15.44 -2.37
C ALA A 73 27.97 14.60 -3.54
N ALA A 74 27.10 14.17 -4.44
CA ALA A 74 27.46 13.37 -5.61
C ALA A 74 28.42 14.10 -6.55
N ARG A 75 28.22 15.42 -6.76
CA ARG A 75 29.15 16.23 -7.55
C ARG A 75 30.56 16.25 -6.95
N TYR A 76 30.67 16.36 -5.62
CA TYR A 76 31.96 16.31 -4.94
C TYR A 76 32.59 14.91 -5.00
N GLU A 77 31.81 13.83 -4.89
CA GLU A 77 32.29 12.44 -5.08
C GLU A 77 32.91 12.27 -6.48
N GLU A 78 32.25 12.79 -7.52
CA GLU A 78 32.69 12.73 -8.92
C GLU A 78 33.94 13.59 -9.20
N GLU A 79 33.92 14.87 -8.82
CA GLU A 79 35.02 15.81 -9.06
C GLU A 79 36.32 15.39 -8.37
N ARG A 80 36.20 14.81 -7.16
CA ARG A 80 37.35 14.39 -6.36
C ARG A 80 37.71 12.92 -6.55
N LYS A 81 36.88 12.14 -7.24
CA LYS A 81 37.02 10.68 -7.44
C LYS A 81 37.20 9.91 -6.12
N MET A 82 36.54 10.35 -5.05
CA MET A 82 36.66 9.76 -3.71
C MET A 82 35.36 9.06 -3.31
N PRO A 83 35.21 7.75 -3.59
CA PRO A 83 33.99 7.01 -3.30
C PRO A 83 33.70 6.92 -1.79
N TRP A 84 32.50 7.29 -1.36
CA TRP A 84 32.14 7.28 0.08
C TRP A 84 31.72 5.94 0.62
N LEU A 85 31.19 5.10 -0.25
CA LEU A 85 30.89 3.71 0.03
C LEU A 85 31.91 2.82 -0.67
N SER A 86 32.45 1.86 0.06
CA SER A 86 33.21 0.78 -0.53
C SER A 86 32.34 -0.03 -1.51
N ASN A 87 32.97 -0.73 -2.45
CA ASN A 87 32.26 -1.63 -3.36
C ASN A 87 31.47 -2.70 -2.59
N VAL A 88 31.97 -3.14 -1.43
CA VAL A 88 31.29 -4.11 -0.56
C VAL A 88 30.02 -3.52 0.02
N GLU A 89 30.07 -2.28 0.55
CA GLU A 89 28.89 -1.61 1.11
C GLU A 89 27.84 -1.31 0.03
N ARG A 90 28.25 -0.82 -1.15
CA ARG A 90 27.31 -0.61 -2.27
C ARG A 90 26.62 -1.92 -2.65
N LYS A 91 27.38 -3.01 -2.78
CA LYS A 91 26.82 -4.32 -3.11
C LYS A 91 25.91 -4.86 -2.01
N ALA A 92 26.22 -4.60 -0.74
CA ALA A 92 25.38 -4.99 0.39
C ALA A 92 24.04 -4.24 0.38
N ILE A 93 24.04 -2.93 0.13
CA ILE A 93 22.83 -2.12 -0.01
C ILE A 93 21.99 -2.59 -1.20
N GLU A 94 22.63 -2.78 -2.37
CA GLU A 94 21.95 -3.28 -3.57
C GLU A 94 21.29 -4.64 -3.32
N ARG A 95 22.00 -5.58 -2.68
CA ARG A 95 21.46 -6.90 -2.30
C ARG A 95 20.32 -6.79 -1.30
N GLY A 96 20.45 -5.94 -0.28
CA GLY A 96 19.39 -5.71 0.71
C GLY A 96 18.13 -5.14 0.07
N LEU A 97 18.27 -4.18 -0.84
CA LEU A 97 17.16 -3.61 -1.59
C LEU A 97 16.50 -4.66 -2.50
N GLN A 98 17.29 -5.42 -3.25
CA GLN A 98 16.78 -6.49 -4.11
C GLN A 98 16.02 -7.55 -3.31
N GLN A 99 16.57 -7.98 -2.17
CA GLN A 99 15.93 -8.94 -1.27
C GLN A 99 14.64 -8.39 -0.68
N GLY A 100 14.66 -7.14 -0.18
CA GLY A 100 13.47 -6.48 0.37
C GLY A 100 12.37 -6.32 -0.67
N LEU A 101 12.71 -5.90 -1.89
CA LEU A 101 11.77 -5.77 -3.00
C LEU A 101 11.19 -7.13 -3.39
N GLN A 102 12.03 -8.15 -3.53
CA GLN A 102 11.59 -9.50 -3.88
C GLN A 102 10.65 -10.09 -2.82
N GLN A 103 11.01 -9.96 -1.54
CA GLN A 103 10.19 -10.43 -0.43
C GLN A 103 8.87 -9.67 -0.35
N GLY A 104 8.91 -8.34 -0.46
CA GLY A 104 7.71 -7.50 -0.45
C GLY A 104 6.76 -7.83 -1.60
N LEU A 105 7.30 -7.99 -2.82
CA LEU A 105 6.51 -8.37 -4.00
C LEU A 105 5.89 -9.76 -3.83
N GLN A 106 6.68 -10.74 -3.37
CA GLN A 106 6.20 -12.10 -3.17
C GLN A 106 5.09 -12.16 -2.12
N GLN A 107 5.28 -11.49 -0.98
CA GLN A 107 4.28 -11.43 0.09
C GLN A 107 3.01 -10.70 -0.36
N GLY A 108 3.17 -9.54 -1.01
CA GLY A 108 2.05 -8.76 -1.53
C GLY A 108 1.24 -9.52 -2.58
N LEU A 109 1.91 -10.21 -3.52
CA LEU A 109 1.26 -11.02 -4.53
C LEU A 109 0.52 -12.22 -3.91
N GLN A 110 1.16 -12.91 -2.96
CA GLN A 110 0.56 -14.07 -2.29
C GLN A 110 -0.69 -13.65 -1.50
N GLN A 111 -0.61 -12.58 -0.72
CA GLN A 111 -1.75 -12.08 0.06
C GLN A 111 -2.86 -11.57 -0.85
N GLY A 112 -2.52 -10.78 -1.87
CA GLY A 112 -3.50 -10.25 -2.83
C GLY A 112 -4.22 -11.36 -3.60
N LEU A 113 -3.49 -12.38 -4.05
CA LEU A 113 -4.07 -13.53 -4.74
C LEU A 113 -4.98 -14.34 -3.81
N GLN A 114 -4.54 -14.61 -2.58
CA GLN A 114 -5.33 -15.37 -1.61
C GLN A 114 -6.64 -14.65 -1.26
N GLN A 115 -6.57 -13.34 -0.98
CA GLN A 115 -7.76 -12.54 -0.66
C GLN A 115 -8.69 -12.43 -1.86
N GLY A 116 -8.15 -12.13 -3.04
CA GLY A 116 -8.93 -12.02 -4.27
C GLY A 116 -9.64 -13.33 -4.63
N LEU A 117 -8.94 -14.46 -4.53
CA LEU A 117 -9.52 -15.77 -4.79
C LEU A 117 -10.61 -16.12 -3.77
N GLN A 118 -10.37 -15.86 -2.48
CA GLN A 118 -11.35 -16.15 -1.43
C GLN A 118 -12.63 -15.32 -1.60
N GLN A 119 -12.50 -14.02 -1.85
CA GLN A 119 -13.64 -13.14 -2.07
C GLN A 119 -14.38 -13.51 -3.36
N GLY A 120 -13.66 -13.72 -4.46
CA GLY A 120 -14.25 -14.11 -5.73
C GLY A 120 -14.99 -15.44 -5.65
N LEU A 121 -14.41 -16.45 -4.99
CA LEU A 121 -15.05 -17.75 -4.79
C LEU A 121 -16.30 -17.62 -3.89
N GLN A 122 -16.23 -16.87 -2.80
CA GLN A 122 -17.37 -16.67 -1.90
C GLN A 122 -18.52 -15.95 -2.61
N GLN A 123 -18.23 -14.88 -3.35
CA GLN A 123 -19.23 -14.13 -4.12
C GLN A 123 -19.83 -15.00 -5.22
N GLY A 124 -19.00 -15.69 -6.00
CA GLY A 124 -19.45 -16.58 -7.07
C GLY A 124 -20.32 -17.73 -6.55
N LEU A 125 -19.96 -18.33 -5.41
CA LEU A 125 -20.75 -19.39 -4.79
C LEU A 125 -22.11 -18.85 -4.28
N GLN A 126 -22.12 -17.69 -3.63
CA GLN A 126 -23.36 -17.08 -3.16
C GLN A 126 -24.27 -16.70 -4.32
N GLN A 127 -23.73 -16.12 -5.38
CA GLN A 127 -24.48 -15.78 -6.59
C GLN A 127 -25.05 -17.04 -7.24
N GLY A 128 -24.22 -18.05 -7.48
CA GLY A 128 -24.66 -19.31 -8.08
C GLY A 128 -25.73 -20.03 -7.25
N LEU A 129 -25.64 -19.99 -5.91
CA LEU A 129 -26.69 -20.53 -5.04
C LEU A 129 -28.02 -19.76 -5.14
N ARG A 130 -27.97 -18.43 -5.29
CA ARG A 130 -29.18 -17.61 -5.48
C ARG A 130 -29.81 -17.87 -6.84
N GLU A 131 -29.00 -17.83 -7.90
CA GLU A 131 -29.44 -18.09 -9.27
C GLU A 131 -30.06 -19.50 -9.38
N GLY A 132 -29.36 -20.53 -8.89
CA GLY A 132 -29.89 -21.89 -8.90
C GLY A 132 -31.16 -22.06 -8.06
N MET A 133 -31.33 -21.32 -6.96
CA MET A 133 -32.57 -21.35 -6.20
C MET A 133 -33.72 -20.61 -6.92
N ARG A 134 -33.44 -19.50 -7.60
CA ARG A 134 -34.43 -18.81 -8.44
C ARG A 134 -34.91 -19.72 -9.56
N GLU A 135 -33.98 -20.40 -10.25
CA GLU A 135 -34.30 -21.39 -11.27
C GLU A 135 -35.14 -22.53 -10.70
N ALA A 136 -34.78 -23.10 -9.55
CA ALA A 136 -35.55 -24.16 -8.91
C ALA A 136 -37.00 -23.74 -8.56
N VAL A 137 -37.20 -22.49 -8.12
CA VAL A 137 -38.54 -21.94 -7.88
C VAL A 137 -39.31 -21.86 -9.19
N LEU A 138 -38.71 -21.28 -10.24
CA LEU A 138 -39.33 -21.12 -11.55
C LEU A 138 -39.70 -22.49 -12.15
N ASP A 139 -38.75 -23.42 -12.20
CA ASP A 139 -38.97 -24.79 -12.70
C ASP A 139 -40.13 -25.48 -11.98
N SER A 140 -40.23 -25.31 -10.65
CA SER A 140 -41.34 -25.85 -9.86
C SER A 140 -42.68 -25.23 -10.25
N LEU A 141 -42.72 -23.90 -10.47
CA LEU A 141 -43.93 -23.22 -10.92
C LEU A 141 -44.33 -23.62 -12.34
N HIS A 142 -43.36 -23.69 -13.26
CA HIS A 142 -43.60 -24.11 -14.64
C HIS A 142 -44.12 -25.55 -14.71
N LEU A 143 -43.55 -26.46 -13.92
CA LEU A 143 -43.96 -27.86 -13.89
C LEU A 143 -45.38 -28.05 -13.34
N ARG A 144 -45.78 -27.26 -12.33
CA ARG A 144 -47.07 -27.43 -11.64
C ARG A 144 -48.20 -26.63 -12.26
N PHE A 145 -47.91 -25.43 -12.76
CA PHE A 145 -48.92 -24.46 -13.18
C PHE A 145 -48.84 -24.09 -14.66
N GLY A 146 -47.81 -24.55 -15.40
CA GLY A 146 -47.64 -24.27 -16.82
C GLY A 146 -46.95 -22.93 -17.07
N GLU A 147 -47.52 -22.07 -17.90
CA GLU A 147 -46.89 -20.76 -18.17
C GLU A 147 -46.95 -19.85 -16.95
N VAL A 148 -45.78 -19.41 -16.47
CA VAL A 148 -45.64 -18.44 -15.40
C VAL A 148 -45.70 -17.03 -15.99
N PRO A 149 -46.54 -16.12 -15.47
CA PRO A 149 -46.63 -14.75 -15.96
C PRO A 149 -45.28 -14.03 -15.90
N THR A 150 -44.90 -13.34 -16.98
CA THR A 150 -43.64 -12.58 -17.08
C THR A 150 -43.39 -11.62 -15.90
N PRO A 151 -44.41 -10.89 -15.37
CA PRO A 151 -44.21 -10.03 -14.20
C PRO A 151 -43.75 -10.78 -12.95
N LEU A 152 -44.18 -12.04 -12.78
CA LEU A 152 -43.78 -12.88 -11.66
C LEU A 152 -42.34 -13.37 -11.81
N GLU A 153 -41.93 -13.74 -13.03
CA GLU A 153 -40.55 -14.13 -13.33
C GLU A 153 -39.56 -13.00 -13.07
N GLU A 154 -39.89 -11.78 -13.50
CA GLU A 154 -39.04 -10.59 -13.28
C GLU A 154 -38.90 -10.29 -11.79
N ARG A 155 -39.99 -10.41 -11.02
CA ARG A 155 -39.95 -10.25 -9.56
C ARG A 155 -39.03 -11.27 -8.91
N LEU A 156 -39.13 -12.55 -9.27
CA LEU A 156 -38.28 -13.62 -8.73
C LEU A 156 -36.80 -13.42 -9.09
N LYS A 157 -36.51 -12.96 -10.31
CA LYS A 157 -35.14 -12.61 -10.76
C LYS A 157 -34.52 -11.47 -9.95
N GLY A 158 -35.33 -10.56 -9.42
CA GLY A 158 -34.88 -9.45 -8.58
C GLY A 158 -34.63 -9.79 -7.10
N LEU A 159 -34.94 -11.02 -6.64
CA LEU A 159 -34.84 -11.37 -5.22
C LEU A 159 -33.42 -11.80 -4.82
N GLU A 160 -32.75 -11.02 -3.99
CA GLU A 160 -31.38 -11.30 -3.51
C GLU A 160 -31.33 -12.18 -2.23
N SER A 161 -32.44 -12.31 -1.51
CA SER A 161 -32.50 -13.07 -0.25
C SER A 161 -32.57 -14.58 -0.53
N LEU A 162 -31.46 -15.29 -0.30
CA LEU A 162 -31.42 -16.77 -0.39
C LEU A 162 -32.40 -17.44 0.59
N PRO A 163 -32.56 -16.99 1.85
CA PRO A 163 -33.58 -17.52 2.76
C PRO A 163 -35.00 -17.39 2.21
N LEU A 164 -35.36 -16.21 1.68
CA LEU A 164 -36.65 -15.99 1.05
C LEU A 164 -36.86 -16.92 -0.15
N LEU A 165 -35.86 -17.05 -1.03
CA LEU A 165 -35.93 -17.94 -2.19
C LEU A 165 -36.16 -19.41 -1.80
N ARG A 166 -35.54 -19.88 -0.70
CA ARG A 166 -35.77 -21.23 -0.18
C ARG A 166 -37.20 -21.43 0.34
N GLU A 167 -37.76 -20.42 0.98
CA GLU A 167 -39.14 -20.47 1.48
C GLU A 167 -40.14 -20.40 0.33
N LEU A 168 -39.88 -19.54 -0.66
CA LEU A 168 -40.66 -19.47 -1.90
C LEU A 168 -40.61 -20.81 -2.64
N HIS A 169 -39.47 -21.50 -2.70
CA HIS A 169 -39.40 -22.83 -3.31
C HIS A 169 -40.33 -23.83 -2.62
N ARG A 170 -40.39 -23.82 -1.27
CA ARG A 170 -41.34 -24.66 -0.52
C ARG A 170 -42.79 -24.30 -0.82
N LYS A 171 -43.11 -22.99 -0.89
CA LYS A 171 -44.45 -22.51 -1.22
C LYS A 171 -44.84 -22.86 -2.66
N ALA A 172 -43.90 -22.80 -3.60
CA ALA A 172 -44.11 -23.20 -4.99
C ALA A 172 -44.48 -24.68 -5.12
N ILE A 173 -44.01 -25.54 -4.21
CA ILE A 173 -44.37 -26.96 -4.15
C ILE A 173 -45.69 -27.20 -3.41
N ALA A 174 -45.99 -26.41 -2.37
CA ALA A 174 -47.14 -26.62 -1.50
C ALA A 174 -48.45 -26.00 -2.00
N ALA A 175 -48.39 -24.85 -2.70
CA ALA A 175 -49.57 -24.09 -3.12
C ALA A 175 -50.47 -24.91 -4.05
N ALA A 176 -51.80 -24.80 -3.93
CA ALA A 176 -52.74 -25.48 -4.83
C ALA A 176 -52.90 -24.75 -6.17
N THR A 177 -52.66 -23.43 -6.19
CA THR A 177 -52.80 -22.58 -7.38
C THR A 177 -51.68 -21.55 -7.47
N LEU A 178 -51.50 -20.98 -8.67
CA LEU A 178 -50.55 -19.89 -8.88
C LEU A 178 -50.92 -18.62 -8.09
N ALA A 179 -52.21 -18.30 -7.97
CA ALA A 179 -52.68 -17.14 -7.22
C ALA A 179 -52.34 -17.24 -5.72
N GLU A 180 -52.47 -18.44 -5.14
CA GLU A 180 -52.07 -18.71 -3.74
C GLU A 180 -50.56 -18.53 -3.54
N PHE A 181 -49.75 -18.92 -4.53
CA PHE A 181 -48.31 -18.67 -4.49
C PHE A 181 -47.97 -17.17 -4.56
N GLU A 182 -48.64 -16.41 -5.43
CA GLU A 182 -48.42 -14.96 -5.57
C GLU A 182 -48.77 -14.20 -4.28
N GLU A 183 -49.86 -14.57 -3.61
CA GLU A 183 -50.26 -14.01 -2.32
C GLU A 183 -49.26 -14.38 -1.21
N ALA A 184 -48.80 -15.64 -1.18
CA ALA A 184 -47.76 -16.08 -0.25
C ALA A 184 -46.43 -15.35 -0.48
N MET A 185 -46.07 -15.07 -1.74
CA MET A 185 -44.89 -14.29 -2.07
C MET A 185 -45.03 -12.83 -1.63
N ALA A 186 -46.18 -12.21 -1.85
CA ALA A 186 -46.44 -10.82 -1.41
C ALA A 186 -46.33 -10.68 0.11
N THR A 187 -46.97 -11.58 0.86
CA THR A 187 -46.93 -11.58 2.34
C THR A 187 -45.52 -11.82 2.90
N LEU A 188 -44.74 -12.72 2.30
CA LEU A 188 -43.34 -12.94 2.70
C LEU A 188 -42.45 -11.73 2.42
N MET A 189 -42.69 -11.02 1.32
CA MET A 189 -41.94 -9.80 0.98
C MET A 189 -42.31 -8.61 1.87
N GLU A 190 -43.57 -8.50 2.32
CA GLU A 190 -44.02 -7.47 3.26
C GLU A 190 -43.50 -7.69 4.69
N GLY A 191 -43.22 -8.94 5.07
CA GLY A 191 -42.68 -9.30 6.39
C GLY A 191 -41.15 -9.17 6.54
N GLU A 192 -40.40 -8.97 5.46
CA GLU A 192 -38.94 -8.72 5.48
C GLU A 192 -38.57 -7.21 5.51
N GLY A 193 -39.56 -6.32 5.69
CA GLY A 193 -39.39 -4.85 5.75
C GLY A 193 -39.07 -4.27 7.13
#